data_AF-A0A958C011-F1
#
_entry.id   AF-A0A958C011-F1
#
_cell.length_a   1.000
_cell.length_b   1.000
_cell.length_c   1.000
_cell.angle_alpha   90.00
_cell.angle_beta   90.00
_cell.angle_gamma   90.00
#
_symmetry.space_group_name_H-M   'P 1'
#
loop_
_entity.id
_entity.type
_entity.pdbx_description
1 polymer ?
#
loop_
_entity_poly.entity_id
_entity_poly.type
_entity_poly.pdbx_seq_one_letter_code
_entity_poly.pdbx_strand_id
1 'polypeptide(L)' 'TVADLVAHLREQYPPLTSKLNIAIPIVSGRHASPAQPLAEGQEVALLLPVAGGK' A
#
# COMPACT_ATOMS: atom_id res chain seq x y z
N THR A 1 -4.61 -7.32 -7.72
CA THR A 1 -5.20 -6.06 -7.23
C THR A 1 -4.26 -5.38 -6.26
N VAL A 2 -4.55 -4.16 -5.83
CA VAL A 2 -3.80 -3.48 -4.74
C VAL A 2 -3.79 -4.32 -3.46
N ALA A 3 -4.93 -4.95 -3.12
CA ALA A 3 -5.01 -5.85 -1.96
C ALA A 3 -4.06 -7.06 -2.10
N ASP A 4 -4.01 -7.67 -3.27
CA ASP A 4 -3.12 -8.82 -3.51
C ASP A 4 -1.63 -8.42 -3.41
N LEU A 5 -1.28 -7.23 -3.91
CA LEU A 5 0.07 -6.69 -3.76
C LEU A 5 0.43 -6.49 -2.28
N VAL A 6 -0.45 -5.87 -1.49
CA VAL A 6 -0.21 -5.64 -0.07
C VAL A 6 -0.14 -6.97 0.69
N ALA A 7 -0.96 -7.96 0.34
CA ALA A 7 -0.88 -9.31 0.92
C ALA A 7 0.47 -9.96 0.62
N HIS A 8 0.92 -9.92 -0.64
CA HIS A 8 2.20 -10.46 -1.04
C HIS A 8 3.38 -9.80 -0.30
N LEU A 9 3.34 -8.47 -0.11
CA LEU A 9 4.36 -7.76 0.65
C LEU A 9 4.39 -8.14 2.14
N ARG A 10 3.24 -8.49 2.74
CA ARG A 10 3.20 -8.98 4.13
C ARG A 10 3.86 -10.34 4.27
N GLU A 11 3.63 -11.23 3.31
CA GLU A 11 4.26 -12.55 3.27
C GLU A 11 5.77 -12.45 3.07
N GLN A 12 6.20 -11.57 2.15
CA GLN A 12 7.62 -11.39 1.84
C GLN A 12 8.38 -10.64 2.94
N TYR A 13 7.71 -9.73 3.66
CA TYR A 13 8.32 -8.90 4.70
C TYR A 13 7.49 -8.91 6.00
N PRO A 14 7.49 -10.02 6.77
CA PRO A 14 6.70 -10.12 8.00
C PRO A 14 6.89 -8.97 9.00
N PRO A 15 8.12 -8.43 9.22
CA PRO A 15 8.32 -7.29 10.13
C PRO A 15 7.60 -5.99 9.70
N LEU A 16 7.21 -5.86 8.43
CA LEU A 16 6.49 -4.69 7.91
C LEU A 16 4.98 -4.81 8.03
N THR A 17 4.44 -5.97 8.42
CA THR A 17 2.99 -6.24 8.44
C THR A 17 2.20 -5.15 9.17
N SER A 18 2.63 -4.75 10.38
CA SER A 18 1.95 -3.71 11.16
C SER A 18 1.95 -2.35 10.45
N LYS A 19 3.02 -2.01 9.73
CA LYS A 19 3.12 -0.78 8.93
C LYS A 19 2.25 -0.86 7.67
N LEU A 20 2.25 -2.01 6.99
CA LEU A 20 1.41 -2.28 5.82
C LEU A 20 -0.09 -2.29 6.13
N ASN A 21 -0.49 -2.50 7.40
CA ASN A 21 -1.89 -2.41 7.83
C ASN A 21 -2.43 -0.98 7.89
N ILE A 22 -1.55 0.00 8.12
CA ILE A 22 -1.94 1.41 8.23
C ILE A 22 -1.51 2.24 7.03
N ALA A 23 -0.75 1.66 6.11
CA ALA A 23 -0.28 2.34 4.91
C ALA A 23 -1.45 2.71 3.98
N ILE A 24 -1.35 3.87 3.35
CA ILE A 24 -2.30 4.40 2.37
C ILE A 24 -1.70 4.14 0.98
N PRO A 25 -2.27 3.24 0.17
CA PRO A 25 -1.76 2.96 -1.17
C PRO A 25 -2.11 4.08 -2.15
N ILE A 26 -1.12 4.58 -2.88
CA ILE A 26 -1.27 5.58 -3.93
C ILE A 26 -0.88 4.96 -5.27
N VAL A 27 -1.76 5.09 -6.26
CA VAL A 27 -1.54 4.63 -7.63
C VAL A 27 -1.78 5.81 -8.57
N SER A 28 -0.78 6.13 -9.41
CA SER A 28 -0.85 7.28 -10.32
C SER A 28 -1.24 8.59 -9.62
N GLY A 29 -0.68 8.82 -8.42
CA GLY A 29 -0.91 10.01 -7.60
C GLY A 29 -2.27 10.08 -6.89
N ARG A 30 -3.09 9.01 -6.91
CA ARG A 30 -4.41 8.98 -6.28
C ARG A 30 -4.52 7.86 -5.26
N HIS A 31 -5.30 8.07 -4.20
CA HIS A 31 -5.61 7.02 -3.24
C HIS A 31 -6.30 5.85 -3.96
N ALA A 32 -5.68 4.67 -3.85
CA ALA A 32 -6.14 3.48 -4.53
C ALA A 32 -7.09 2.68 -3.64
N SER A 33 -8.15 2.17 -4.25
CA SER A 33 -9.02 1.20 -3.59
C SER A 33 -8.31 -0.16 -3.48
N PRO A 34 -8.52 -0.95 -2.42
CA PRO A 34 -7.97 -2.30 -2.31
C PRO A 34 -8.33 -3.20 -3.52
N ALA A 35 -9.54 -3.04 -4.07
CA ALA A 35 -10.01 -3.82 -5.21
C ALA A 35 -9.50 -3.32 -6.57
N GLN A 36 -8.76 -2.20 -6.60
CA GLN A 36 -8.26 -1.64 -7.85
C GLN A 36 -7.30 -2.63 -8.54
N PRO A 37 -7.52 -2.95 -9.83
CA PRO A 37 -6.57 -3.74 -10.61
C PRO A 37 -5.29 -2.94 -10.84
N LEU A 38 -4.16 -3.63 -10.90
CA LEU A 38 -2.86 -3.06 -11.22
C LEU A 38 -2.42 -3.58 -12.59
N ALA A 39 -1.83 -2.70 -13.39
CA ALA A 39 -1.20 -3.06 -14.66
C ALA A 39 0.30 -3.26 -14.49
N GLU A 40 0.92 -3.98 -15.43
CA GLU A 40 2.37 -4.13 -15.48
C GLU A 40 3.06 -2.76 -15.61
N GLY A 41 4.19 -2.59 -14.90
CA GLY A 41 4.95 -1.35 -14.90
C GLY A 41 4.30 -0.20 -14.11
N GLN A 42 3.13 -0.41 -13.51
CA GLN A 42 2.45 0.62 -12.72
C GLN A 42 3.10 0.79 -11.35
N GLU A 43 3.46 2.03 -11.03
CA GLU A 43 4.03 2.37 -9.73
C GLU A 43 2.96 2.43 -8.63
N VAL A 44 3.29 1.86 -7.47
CA VAL A 44 2.46 1.89 -6.26
C VAL A 44 3.30 2.44 -5.11
N ALA A 45 2.89 3.56 -4.54
CA ALA A 45 3.50 4.12 -3.33
C ALA A 45 2.67 3.75 -2.09
N LEU A 46 3.35 3.40 -1.00
CA LEU A 46 2.72 3.09 0.29
C LEU A 46 3.10 4.17 1.30
N LEU A 47 2.16 5.05 1.61
CA LEU A 47 2.40 6.17 2.52
C LEU A 47 1.97 5.81 3.93
N LEU A 48 2.86 6.00 4.91
CA LEU A 48 2.47 5.87 6.31
C LEU A 48 1.80 7.17 6.77
N PRO A 49 0.69 7.08 7.53
CA PRO A 49 0.10 8.25 8.15
C PRO A 49 1.16 8.97 8.98
N VAL A 50 1.40 10.24 8.67
CA VAL A 50 2.14 11.11 9.58
C VAL A 50 1.14 11.52 10.66
N ALA A 51 1.46 11.22 11.93
CA ALA A 51 0.73 11.81 13.05
C ALA A 51 1.06 13.31 13.08
N GLY A 52 0.35 14.10 12.27
CA GLY A 52 0.40 15.55 12.32
C GLY A 52 -0.34 16.02 13.57
N GLY A 53 0.36 16.09 14.69
CA GLY A 53 -0.13 16.67 15.92
C GLY A 53 0.97 17.47 16.59
N LYS A 54 0.88 18.79 16.49
CA LYS A 54 1.39 19.70 17.51
C LYS A 54 0.20 20.29 18.25
#